data_AF-A0A0F3NVB3-F1
#
_entry.id   AF-A0A0F3NVB3-F1
#
_cell.length_a   1.000
_cell.length_b   1.000
_cell.length_c   1.000
_cell.angle_alpha   90.00
_cell.angle_beta   90.00
_cell.angle_gamma   90.00
#
_symmetry.space_group_name_H-M   'P 1'
#
loop_
_entity.id
_entity.type
_entity.pdbx_description
1 polymer ?
#
loop_
_entity_poly.entity_id
_entity_poly.type
_entity_poly.pdbx_seq_one_letter_code
_entity_poly.pdbx_strand_id
1 'polypeptide(L)'
;MYLLGYTYKKNSFSFQKGYCVKNEFIEKVKQISKENLVFIDESGIEDNACREYGWSIKGTRCYGNKAYQHKSRVSMIAGFVIIKL
;
A
#
# COMPACT_ATOMS: atom_id res chain seq x y z
N MET A 1 29.48 -19.75 -16.19
CA MET A 1 28.60 -19.78 -17.38
C MET A 1 27.16 -19.65 -16.88
N TYR A 2 26.63 -18.43 -16.79
CA TYR A 2 25.26 -18.20 -16.35
C TYR A 2 24.36 -18.10 -17.59
N LEU A 3 23.57 -19.15 -17.82
CA LEU A 3 22.58 -19.24 -18.89
C LEU A 3 21.41 -18.28 -18.61
N LEU A 4 21.07 -17.48 -19.62
CA LEU A 4 19.86 -16.65 -19.82
C LEU A 4 19.42 -15.69 -18.68
N GLY A 5 19.52 -14.39 -18.96
CA GLY A 5 19.15 -13.27 -18.09
C GLY A 5 17.65 -13.03 -17.90
N TYR A 6 16.92 -14.02 -17.37
CA TYR A 6 15.56 -13.82 -16.88
C TYR A 6 15.56 -13.39 -15.41
N THR A 7 14.80 -12.33 -15.09
CA THR A 7 14.51 -11.93 -13.71
C THR A 7 13.06 -12.26 -13.37
N TYR A 8 12.82 -12.96 -12.26
CA TYR A 8 11.48 -13.30 -11.81
C TYR A 8 10.91 -12.17 -10.92
N LYS A 9 9.78 -11.60 -11.33
CA LYS A 9 9.02 -10.65 -10.50
C LYS A 9 8.06 -11.41 -9.60
N LYS A 10 8.00 -11.06 -8.32
CA LYS A 10 6.99 -11.61 -7.40
C LYS A 10 5.59 -11.16 -7.84
N ASN A 11 4.62 -12.07 -7.79
CA ASN A 11 3.23 -11.76 -8.06
C ASN A 11 2.69 -10.78 -7.01
N SER A 12 2.08 -9.68 -7.47
CA SER A 12 1.36 -8.77 -6.60
C SER A 12 0.04 -9.41 -6.17
N PHE A 13 -0.21 -9.49 -4.87
CA PHE A 13 -1.49 -9.94 -4.36
C PHE A 13 -2.56 -8.90 -4.69
N SER A 14 -3.47 -9.23 -5.59
CA SER A 14 -4.67 -8.43 -5.84
C SER A 14 -5.85 -9.06 -5.12
N PHE A 15 -6.53 -8.31 -4.27
CA PHE A 15 -7.82 -8.72 -3.72
C PHE A 15 -8.80 -8.97 -4.88
N GLN A 16 -9.51 -10.10 -4.90
CA GLN A 16 -10.61 -10.30 -5.86
C GLN A 16 -11.66 -9.22 -5.58
N LYS A 17 -11.90 -8.34 -6.56
CA LYS A 17 -12.89 -7.26 -6.47
C LYS A 17 -14.15 -7.67 -7.23
N GLY A 18 -15.32 -7.36 -6.67
CA GLY A 18 -16.60 -7.47 -7.37
C GLY A 18 -16.70 -6.40 -8.47
N TYR A 19 -16.38 -6.77 -9.70
CA TYR A 19 -16.28 -5.84 -10.84
C TYR A 19 -17.59 -5.11 -11.17
N CYS A 20 -18.74 -5.77 -11.01
CA CYS A 20 -20.05 -5.19 -11.31
C CYS A 20 -20.38 -3.97 -10.43
N VAL A 21 -20.20 -4.10 -9.11
CA VAL A 21 -20.47 -3.03 -8.13
C VAL A 21 -19.53 -1.83 -8.34
N LYS A 22 -18.28 -2.09 -8.74
CA LYS A 22 -17.30 -1.03 -9.01
C LYS A 22 -17.72 -0.15 -10.20
N ASN A 23 -18.22 -0.76 -11.27
CA ASN A 23 -18.58 -0.01 -12.48
C ASN A 23 -19.81 0.88 -12.23
N GLU A 24 -20.83 0.36 -11.56
CA GLU A 24 -22.02 1.14 -11.19
C GLU A 24 -21.66 2.34 -10.32
N PHE A 25 -20.77 2.15 -9.34
CA PHE A 25 -20.30 3.23 -8.47
C PHE A 25 -19.52 4.29 -9.25
N ILE A 26 -18.65 3.90 -10.18
CA ILE A 26 -17.89 4.84 -11.02
C ILE A 26 -18.83 5.71 -11.84
N GLU A 27 -19.89 5.15 -12.43
CA GLU A 27 -20.86 5.94 -13.22
C GLU A 27 -21.61 6.95 -12.35
N LYS A 28 -22.00 6.58 -11.12
CA LYS A 28 -22.61 7.53 -10.17
C LYS A 28 -21.66 8.66 -9.78
N VAL A 29 -20.39 8.35 -9.49
CA VAL A 29 -19.39 9.36 -9.10
C VAL A 29 -19.07 10.33 -10.24
N LYS A 30 -19.05 9.86 -11.49
CA LYS A 30 -18.83 10.72 -12.67
C LYS A 30 -19.89 11.82 -12.85
N GLN A 31 -21.10 11.63 -12.33
CA GLN A 31 -22.16 12.63 -12.41
C GLN A 31 -21.95 13.81 -11.45
N ILE A 32 -21.08 13.66 -10.44
CA ILE A 32 -20.79 14.69 -9.45
C ILE A 32 -19.65 15.56 -9.97
N SER A 33 -19.81 16.89 -9.88
CA SER A 33 -18.75 17.83 -10.25
C SER A 33 -17.54 17.67 -9.33
N LYS A 34 -16.34 17.81 -9.88
CA LYS A 34 -15.08 17.58 -9.14
C LYS A 34 -14.92 18.52 -7.94
N GLU A 35 -15.45 19.74 -8.04
CA GLU A 35 -15.41 20.74 -6.97
C GLU A 35 -16.23 20.33 -5.74
N ASN A 36 -17.21 19.43 -5.91
CA ASN A 36 -18.10 18.96 -4.84
C ASN A 36 -17.68 17.60 -4.26
N LEU A 37 -16.55 17.05 -4.73
CA LEU A 37 -16.04 15.77 -4.23
C LEU A 37 -15.15 15.99 -3.01
N VAL A 38 -15.56 15.38 -1.90
CA VAL A 38 -14.77 15.26 -0.67
C VAL A 38 -14.46 13.78 -0.46
N PHE A 39 -13.18 13.45 -0.40
CA PHE A 39 -12.70 12.10 -0.14
C PHE A 39 -12.33 11.97 1.33
N ILE A 40 -12.86 10.98 2.03
CA ILE A 40 -12.52 10.72 3.43
C ILE A 40 -12.01 9.29 3.50
N ASP A 41 -10.89 9.09 4.19
CA ASP A 41 -10.32 7.76 4.42
C ASP A 41 -9.68 7.65 5.79
N GLU A 42 -9.60 6.41 6.28
CA GLU A 42 -8.88 6.06 7.49
C GLU A 42 -7.66 5.19 7.13
N SER A 43 -6.48 5.62 7.59
CA SER A 43 -5.27 4.84 7.47
C SER A 43 -4.63 4.63 8.84
N GLY A 44 -4.23 3.40 9.13
CA GLY A 44 -3.44 3.09 10.32
C GLY A 44 -2.02 2.72 9.95
N ILE A 45 -1.05 3.35 10.59
CA ILE A 45 0.36 3.00 10.49
C ILE A 45 0.81 2.33 11.78
N GLU A 46 1.48 1.19 11.61
CA GLU A 46 2.10 0.45 12.71
C GLU A 46 3.58 0.77 12.77
N ASP A 47 4.15 0.70 13.97
CA ASP A 47 5.59 0.81 14.22
C ASP A 47 6.44 -0.09 13.30
N ASN A 48 5.93 -1.26 12.97
CA ASN A 48 6.60 -2.26 12.15
C ASN A 48 6.31 -2.16 10.65
N ALA A 49 5.60 -1.12 10.19
CA ALA A 49 5.23 -0.94 8.79
C ALA A 49 6.44 -0.89 7.85
N CYS A 50 7.57 -0.34 8.32
CA CYS A 50 8.84 -0.40 7.60
C CYS A 50 9.65 -1.64 7.98
N ARG A 51 10.20 -2.32 6.96
CA ARG A 51 11.22 -3.37 7.17
C ARG A 51 12.58 -2.76 6.87
N GLU A 52 13.44 -2.72 7.86
CA GLU A 52 14.84 -2.38 7.66
C GLU A 52 15.51 -3.47 6.82
N TYR A 53 16.28 -3.04 5.82
CA TYR A 53 17.09 -3.94 5.00
C TYR A 53 18.53 -3.87 5.47
N GLY A 54 19.13 -5.03 5.75
CA GLY A 54 20.54 -5.14 6.12
C GLY A 54 21.35 -5.90 5.08
N TRP A 55 22.65 -5.65 5.06
CA TRP A 55 23.61 -6.34 4.20
C TRP A 55 24.49 -7.26 5.04
N SER A 56 24.74 -8.46 4.53
CA SER A 56 25.66 -9.41 5.16
C SER A 56 26.42 -10.16 4.07
N ILE A 57 27.55 -10.76 4.43
CA ILE A 57 28.33 -11.59 3.52
C ILE A 57 27.45 -12.76 3.06
N LYS A 58 27.51 -13.11 1.77
CA LYS A 58 26.71 -14.21 1.21
C LYS A 58 26.94 -15.50 2.02
N GLY A 59 25.86 -16.09 2.53
CA GLY A 59 25.91 -17.28 3.38
C GLY A 59 25.95 -17.01 4.89
N THR A 60 26.05 -15.74 5.30
CA THR A 60 25.95 -15.34 6.71
C THR A 60 24.57 -14.77 7.03
N ARG A 61 24.12 -14.91 8.29
CA ARG A 61 22.84 -14.35 8.73
C ARG A 61 22.98 -12.84 8.94
N CYS A 62 22.05 -12.07 8.39
CA CYS A 62 21.87 -10.67 8.73
C CYS A 62 20.97 -10.58 9.97
N TYR A 63 21.55 -10.24 11.11
CA TYR A 63 20.80 -10.05 12.36
C TYR A 63 20.24 -8.62 12.41
N GLY A 64 19.00 -8.49 12.87
CA GLY A 64 18.36 -7.21 13.13
C GLY A 64 17.64 -7.25 14.46
N ASN A 65 17.74 -6.18 15.24
CA ASN A 65 17.00 -6.04 16.49
C ASN A 65 15.60 -5.52 16.18
N LYS A 66 14.66 -6.43 15.94
CA LYS A 66 13.25 -6.07 15.74
C LYS A 66 12.40 -6.69 16.84
N ALA A 67 11.59 -5.86 17.51
CA ALA A 67 10.60 -6.36 18.44
C ALA A 67 9.55 -7.18 17.66
N TYR A 68 9.27 -8.40 18.11
CA TYR A 68 8.30 -9.29 17.46
C TYR A 68 6.86 -8.75 17.55
N GLN A 69 6.54 -8.03 18.63
CA GLN A 69 5.21 -7.50 18.90
C GLN A 69 5.07 -6.07 18.38
N HIS A 70 3.89 -5.76 17.84
CA HIS A 70 3.46 -4.40 17.53
C HIS A 70 3.21 -3.66 18.85
N LYS A 71 3.99 -2.62 19.13
CA LYS A 71 3.88 -1.83 20.37
C LYS A 71 2.92 -0.67 20.24
N SER A 72 2.84 -0.06 19.05
CA SER A 72 2.00 1.11 18.83
C SER A 72 1.45 1.16 17.42
N ARG A 73 0.18 1.58 17.33
CA ARG A 73 -0.51 1.89 16.08
C ARG A 73 -1.00 3.33 16.14
N VAL A 74 -0.72 4.09 15.09
CA VAL A 74 -1.27 5.44 14.91
C VAL A 74 -2.35 5.34 13.85
N SER A 75 -3.59 5.67 14.21
CA SER A 75 -4.68 5.83 13.26
C SER A 75 -4.77 7.29 12.83
N MET A 76 -4.99 7.51 11.53
CA MET A 76 -5.16 8.80 10.90
C MET A 76 -6.45 8.79 10.10
N ILE A 77 -7.26 9.82 10.29
CA ILE A 77 -8.45 10.09 9.47
C ILE A 77 -8.19 11.40 8.74
N ALA A 78 -8.37 11.41 7.42
CA ALA A 78 -8.12 12.58 6.62
C ALA A 78 -9.23 12.80 5.59
N GLY A 79 -9.53 14.08 5.34
CA GLY A 79 -10.37 14.53 4.25
C GLY A 79 -9.54 15.21 3.18
N PHE A 80 -9.80 14.91 1.91
CA PHE A 80 -9.18 15.56 0.76
C PHE A 80 -10.24 16.18 -0.14
N VAL A 81 -10.00 17.43 -0.57
CA VAL A 81 -10.87 18.17 -1.49
C VAL A 81 -10.02 18.68 -2.65
N ILE A 82 -10.55 18.60 -3.86
CA ILE A 82 -9.87 19.11 -5.06
C ILE A 82 -10.06 20.63 -5.13
N ILE A 83 -9.02 21.38 -4.77
CA ILE A 83 -8.98 22.84 -4.92
C ILE A 83 -8.27 23.16 -6.24
N LYS A 84 -8.88 23.97 -7.11
CA LYS A 84 -8.19 24.60 -8.24
C LYS A 84 -7.42 25.81 -7.69
N LEU A 85 -6.09 25.79 -7.82
CA LEU A 85 -5.21 26.94 -7.62
C LEU A 85 -5.27 27.88 -8.83
#